data_AF-A0A536T420-F1
#
_entry.id   AF-A0A536T420-F1
#
_cell.length_a   1.000
_cell.length_b   1.000
_cell.length_c   1.000
_cell.angle_alpha   90.00
_cell.angle_beta   90.00
_cell.angle_gamma   90.00
#
_symmetry.space_group_name_H-M   'P 1'
#
loop_
_entity.id
_entity.type
_entity.pdbx_description
1 polymer ?
#
loop_
_entity_poly.entity_id
_entity_poly.type
_entity_poly.pdbx_seq_one_letter_code
_entity_poly.pdbx_strand_id
1 'polypeptide(L)'
;ATGTAAAAAGGVTTVLDMPLNNVPATTKPKALEKKRASAAGQCHVDVGFLAGLVPGNMGELAELWDDGVFGFKCFLVPSGVKEFRHITPSGLRAAMPALAELHAPVLVHAELPESIDAATKELRGRDASAYSTYLASRPPTAEVQAVQLVVDLARRF
;
A
#
# COMPACT_ATOMS: atom_id res chain seq x y z
N ALA A 1 5.11 -8.64 -18.58
CA ALA A 1 6.08 -8.62 -19.69
C ALA A 1 6.99 -7.40 -19.63
N THR A 2 6.55 -6.20 -20.00
CA THR A 2 7.45 -5.04 -20.16
C THR A 2 8.09 -4.54 -18.86
N GLY A 3 7.35 -4.51 -17.75
CA GLY A 3 7.88 -4.06 -16.45
C GLY A 3 9.02 -4.93 -15.91
N THR A 4 8.88 -6.25 -15.97
CA THR A 4 9.92 -7.19 -15.54
C THR A 4 11.10 -7.25 -16.51
N ALA A 5 10.86 -7.03 -17.81
CA ALA A 5 11.95 -6.86 -18.78
C ALA A 5 12.79 -5.60 -18.48
N ALA A 6 12.14 -4.48 -18.14
CA ALA A 6 12.82 -3.26 -17.72
C ALA A 6 13.61 -3.47 -16.41
N ALA A 7 13.05 -4.21 -15.45
CA ALA A 7 13.75 -4.60 -14.22
C ALA A 7 15.05 -5.37 -14.54
N ALA A 8 14.97 -6.39 -15.40
CA ALA A 8 16.14 -7.16 -15.85
C ALA A 8 17.20 -6.26 -16.51
N ALA A 9 16.78 -5.38 -17.43
CA ALA A 9 17.69 -4.45 -18.11
C ALA A 9 18.37 -3.48 -17.14
N GLY A 10 17.71 -3.13 -16.04
CA GLY A 10 18.26 -2.30 -14.95
C GLY A 10 19.07 -3.05 -13.90
N GLY A 11 19.26 -4.37 -14.04
CA GLY A 11 20.00 -5.20 -13.07
C GLY A 11 19.19 -5.59 -11.83
N VAL A 12 17.88 -5.36 -11.82
CA VAL A 12 16.98 -5.84 -10.76
C VAL A 12 16.56 -7.27 -11.07
N THR A 13 16.87 -8.21 -10.18
CA THR A 13 16.60 -9.64 -10.39
C THR A 13 15.33 -10.14 -9.68
N THR A 14 14.76 -9.33 -8.79
CA THR A 14 13.57 -9.71 -8.02
C THR A 14 12.68 -8.49 -7.80
N VAL A 15 11.38 -8.66 -8.01
CA VAL A 15 10.35 -7.63 -7.79
C VAL A 15 9.29 -8.17 -6.83
N LEU A 16 8.93 -7.37 -5.82
CA LEU A 16 7.72 -7.60 -5.02
C LEU A 16 6.60 -6.70 -5.54
N ASP A 17 5.62 -7.31 -6.19
CA ASP A 17 4.56 -6.57 -6.85
C ASP A 17 3.49 -6.08 -5.85
N MET A 18 3.13 -4.81 -5.97
CA MET A 18 2.20 -4.12 -5.07
C MET A 18 0.76 -4.60 -5.28
N PRO A 19 -0.10 -4.67 -4.24
CA PRO A 19 -1.44 -5.29 -4.35
C PRO A 19 -2.51 -4.42 -5.01
N LEU A 20 -2.15 -3.20 -5.45
CA LEU A 20 -3.06 -2.21 -6.04
C LEU A 20 -2.60 -1.82 -7.44
N ASN A 21 -3.46 -1.07 -8.15
CA ASN A 21 -3.31 -0.73 -9.58
C ASN A 21 -3.49 -1.92 -10.54
N ASN A 22 -4.02 -3.03 -10.03
CA ASN A 22 -4.54 -4.16 -10.80
C ASN A 22 -6.02 -4.38 -10.48
N VAL A 23 -6.77 -4.90 -11.45
CA VAL A 23 -8.19 -5.25 -11.28
C VAL A 23 -8.34 -6.77 -11.45
N PRO A 24 -8.82 -7.51 -10.42
CA PRO A 24 -9.14 -7.04 -9.06
C PRO A 24 -7.87 -6.75 -8.24
N ALA A 25 -7.95 -5.84 -7.28
CA ALA A 25 -6.88 -5.61 -6.31
C ALA A 25 -6.62 -6.87 -5.45
N THR A 26 -5.38 -7.09 -5.05
CA THR A 26 -4.93 -8.31 -4.34
C THR A 26 -5.24 -8.21 -2.85
N THR A 27 -6.52 -8.26 -2.50
CA THR A 27 -7.03 -8.16 -1.12
C THR A 27 -7.73 -9.42 -0.62
N LYS A 28 -7.78 -10.47 -1.47
CA LYS A 28 -8.38 -11.79 -1.21
C LYS A 28 -7.59 -12.89 -1.94
N PRO A 29 -7.61 -14.14 -1.45
CA PRO A 29 -6.92 -15.28 -2.06
C PRO A 29 -7.21 -15.43 -3.57
N LYS A 30 -8.49 -15.42 -3.96
CA LYS A 30 -8.90 -15.49 -5.37
C LYS A 30 -8.34 -14.36 -6.26
N ALA A 31 -8.09 -13.18 -5.68
CA ALA A 31 -7.47 -12.08 -6.43
C ALA A 31 -5.95 -12.29 -6.59
N LEU A 32 -5.29 -12.88 -5.59
CA LEU A 32 -3.89 -13.29 -5.66
C LEU A 32 -3.70 -14.38 -6.73
N GLU A 33 -4.54 -15.41 -6.74
CA GLU A 33 -4.51 -16.48 -7.76
C GLU A 33 -4.62 -15.92 -9.18
N LYS A 34 -5.61 -15.05 -9.43
CA LYS A 34 -5.79 -14.39 -10.73
C LYS A 34 -4.56 -13.60 -11.14
N LYS A 35 -3.93 -12.91 -10.20
CA LYS A 35 -2.74 -12.11 -10.46
C LYS A 35 -1.53 -12.98 -10.79
N ARG A 36 -1.33 -14.07 -10.05
CA ARG A 36 -0.31 -15.09 -10.34
C ARG A 36 -0.51 -15.70 -11.73
N ALA A 37 -1.73 -16.07 -12.07
CA ALA A 37 -2.06 -16.61 -13.38
C ALA A 37 -1.77 -15.60 -14.51
N SER A 38 -2.05 -14.31 -14.29
CA SER A 38 -1.74 -13.26 -15.27
C SER A 38 -0.23 -12.99 -15.43
N ALA A 39 0.57 -13.25 -14.39
CA ALA A 39 2.02 -13.08 -14.44
C ALA A 39 2.75 -14.29 -15.05
N ALA A 40 2.13 -15.48 -14.98
CA ALA A 40 2.72 -16.73 -15.44
C ALA A 40 3.16 -16.65 -16.92
N GLY A 41 4.40 -17.04 -17.18
CA GLY A 41 4.99 -17.02 -18.53
C GLY A 41 5.32 -15.61 -19.08
N GLN A 42 5.13 -14.55 -18.30
CA GLN A 42 5.37 -13.17 -18.71
C GLN A 42 6.45 -12.43 -17.91
N CYS A 43 7.10 -13.11 -16.96
CA CYS A 43 8.11 -12.54 -16.08
C CYS A 43 9.52 -12.81 -16.59
N HIS A 44 10.34 -11.77 -16.65
CA HIS A 44 11.76 -11.85 -17.03
C HIS A 44 12.72 -11.87 -15.81
N VAL A 45 12.17 -11.69 -14.61
CA VAL A 45 12.87 -11.70 -13.31
C VAL A 45 11.96 -12.39 -12.30
N ASP A 46 12.48 -12.71 -11.11
CA ASP A 46 11.66 -13.30 -10.05
C ASP A 46 10.61 -12.32 -9.55
N VAL A 47 9.38 -12.80 -9.34
CA VAL A 47 8.26 -11.97 -8.88
C VAL A 47 7.61 -12.59 -7.66
N GLY A 48 7.66 -11.86 -6.54
CA GLY A 48 6.83 -12.09 -5.36
C GLY A 48 5.63 -11.14 -5.33
N PHE A 49 4.65 -11.44 -4.48
CA PHE A 49 3.42 -10.64 -4.38
C PHE A 49 3.21 -10.17 -2.95
N LEU A 50 2.81 -8.91 -2.81
CA LEU A 50 2.24 -8.37 -1.58
C LEU A 50 0.71 -8.48 -1.64
N ALA A 51 0.08 -8.55 -0.47
CA ALA A 51 -1.37 -8.44 -0.31
C ALA A 51 -1.77 -7.07 0.23
N GLY A 52 -3.02 -6.69 0.03
CA GLY A 52 -3.57 -5.45 0.59
C GLY A 52 -4.20 -5.66 1.95
N LEU A 53 -3.95 -4.73 2.87
CA LEU A 53 -4.76 -4.52 4.07
C LEU A 53 -5.68 -3.31 3.83
N VAL A 54 -6.98 -3.56 3.77
CA VAL A 54 -8.02 -2.56 3.46
C VAL A 54 -9.20 -2.71 4.42
N PRO A 55 -10.09 -1.70 4.54
CA PRO A 55 -11.27 -1.84 5.38
C PRO A 55 -12.15 -3.03 4.99
N GLY A 56 -12.36 -3.94 5.95
CA GLY A 56 -13.26 -5.09 5.83
C GLY A 56 -12.62 -6.39 5.35
N ASN A 57 -11.29 -6.48 5.20
CA ASN A 57 -10.62 -7.70 4.73
C ASN A 57 -9.74 -8.40 5.78
N MET A 58 -9.87 -8.06 7.07
CA MET A 58 -9.06 -8.68 8.13
C MET A 58 -9.18 -10.21 8.20
N GLY A 59 -10.37 -10.75 7.89
CA GLY A 59 -10.60 -12.19 7.86
C GLY A 59 -9.87 -12.93 6.73
N GLU A 60 -9.27 -12.21 5.78
CA GLU A 60 -8.58 -12.78 4.62
C GLU A 60 -7.06 -12.83 4.84
N LEU A 61 -6.53 -12.18 5.89
CA LEU A 61 -5.09 -11.99 6.07
C LEU A 61 -4.35 -13.30 6.32
N ALA A 62 -4.88 -14.18 7.16
CA ALA A 62 -4.25 -15.46 7.47
C ALA A 62 -4.10 -16.33 6.21
N GLU A 63 -5.19 -16.49 5.44
CA GLU A 63 -5.16 -17.27 4.20
C GLU A 63 -4.22 -16.67 3.15
N LEU A 64 -4.20 -15.33 3.00
CA LEU A 64 -3.26 -14.65 2.12
C LEU A 64 -1.79 -14.87 2.54
N TRP A 65 -1.52 -14.91 3.84
CA TRP A 65 -0.19 -15.20 4.36
C TRP A 65 0.21 -16.64 4.09
N ASP A 66 -0.67 -17.60 4.36
CA ASP A 66 -0.48 -19.03 4.08
C ASP A 66 -0.28 -19.29 2.58
N ASP A 67 -0.95 -18.51 1.72
CA ASP A 67 -0.76 -18.52 0.27
C ASP A 67 0.60 -17.96 -0.18
N GLY A 68 1.42 -17.43 0.73
CA GLY A 68 2.80 -17.04 0.48
C GLY A 68 2.98 -15.62 -0.07
N VAL A 69 2.16 -14.66 0.37
CA VAL A 69 2.46 -13.23 0.14
C VAL A 69 3.60 -12.78 1.05
N PHE A 70 4.40 -11.82 0.59
CA PHE A 70 5.58 -11.35 1.33
C PHE A 70 5.28 -10.28 2.38
N GLY A 71 4.00 -9.92 2.55
CA GLY A 71 3.56 -8.90 3.49
C GLY A 71 2.30 -8.17 3.02
N PHE A 72 1.84 -7.25 3.87
CA PHE A 72 0.60 -6.51 3.66
C PHE A 72 0.87 -5.03 3.44
N LYS A 73 0.39 -4.46 2.34
CA LYS A 73 0.44 -3.03 2.07
C LYS A 73 -0.87 -2.36 2.45
N CYS A 74 -0.82 -1.21 3.11
CA CYS A 74 -1.97 -0.33 3.30
C CYS A 74 -1.62 1.14 3.01
N PHE A 75 -2.65 1.97 2.96
CA PHE A 75 -2.52 3.43 2.88
C PHE A 75 -3.29 4.06 4.04
N LEU A 76 -2.73 5.11 4.64
CA LEU A 76 -3.42 5.93 5.65
C LEU A 76 -4.16 7.14 5.03
N VAL A 77 -3.85 7.45 3.78
CA VAL A 77 -4.47 8.51 2.95
C VAL A 77 -5.15 7.86 1.73
N PRO A 78 -6.20 8.44 1.13
CA PRO A 78 -6.79 7.93 -0.11
C PRO A 78 -5.73 7.56 -1.16
N SER A 79 -5.73 6.29 -1.59
CA SER A 79 -4.77 5.73 -2.56
C SER A 79 -4.95 6.24 -3.99
N GLY A 80 -6.06 6.92 -4.28
CA GLY A 80 -6.49 7.26 -5.63
C GLY A 80 -7.18 6.10 -6.38
N VAL A 81 -7.26 4.91 -5.78
CA VAL A 81 -7.86 3.70 -6.39
C VAL A 81 -9.07 3.27 -5.59
N LYS A 82 -10.25 3.18 -6.23
CA LYS A 82 -11.53 2.89 -5.55
C LYS A 82 -11.56 1.49 -4.93
N GLU A 83 -10.97 0.53 -5.62
CA GLU A 83 -10.88 -0.88 -5.25
C GLU A 83 -9.88 -1.13 -4.10
N PHE A 84 -9.00 -0.16 -3.82
CA PHE A 84 -7.98 -0.22 -2.76
C PHE A 84 -8.15 0.94 -1.78
N ARG A 85 -9.23 0.90 -0.99
CA ARG A 85 -9.54 1.94 -0.01
C ARG A 85 -8.47 2.01 1.08
N HIS A 86 -8.14 3.22 1.50
CA HIS A 86 -7.24 3.48 2.62
C HIS A 86 -7.85 3.00 3.94
N ILE A 87 -6.99 2.65 4.89
CA ILE A 87 -7.37 2.29 6.26
C ILE A 87 -7.18 3.50 7.16
N THR A 88 -8.03 3.65 8.18
CA THR A 88 -7.87 4.70 9.19
C THR A 88 -6.77 4.32 10.19
N PRO A 89 -6.22 5.28 10.95
CA PRO A 89 -5.35 5.01 12.10
C PRO A 89 -5.93 3.99 13.09
N SER A 90 -7.23 4.07 13.36
CA SER A 90 -7.94 3.11 14.22
C SER A 90 -8.05 1.73 13.59
N GLY A 91 -8.29 1.64 12.28
CA GLY A 91 -8.32 0.38 11.55
C GLY A 91 -6.94 -0.29 11.51
N LEU A 92 -5.87 0.48 11.28
CA LEU A 92 -4.51 -0.05 11.32
C LEU A 92 -4.20 -0.60 12.72
N ARG A 93 -4.51 0.16 13.79
CA ARG A 93 -4.38 -0.30 15.17
C ARG A 93 -5.13 -1.62 15.43
N ALA A 94 -6.34 -1.76 14.90
CA ALA A 94 -7.14 -2.97 15.06
C ALA A 94 -6.57 -4.17 14.31
N ALA A 95 -5.83 -3.94 13.21
CA ALA A 95 -5.17 -5.00 12.44
C ALA A 95 -3.83 -5.46 13.03
N MET A 96 -3.15 -4.60 13.83
CA MET A 96 -1.82 -4.91 14.38
C MET A 96 -1.74 -6.25 15.13
N PRO A 97 -2.69 -6.64 16.02
CA PRO A 97 -2.61 -7.93 16.71
C PRO A 97 -2.56 -9.13 15.75
N ALA A 98 -3.41 -9.13 14.72
CA ALA A 98 -3.45 -10.21 13.74
C ALA A 98 -2.16 -10.26 12.89
N LEU A 99 -1.63 -9.10 12.51
CA LEU A 99 -0.35 -9.02 11.78
C LEU A 99 0.83 -9.51 12.63
N ALA A 100 0.84 -9.18 13.93
CA ALA A 100 1.84 -9.63 14.88
C ALA A 100 1.79 -11.15 15.08
N GLU A 101 0.58 -11.73 15.23
CA GLU A 101 0.39 -13.17 15.34
C GLU A 101 0.90 -13.94 14.10
N LEU A 102 0.69 -13.38 12.91
CA LEU A 102 1.21 -13.95 11.66
C LEU A 102 2.72 -13.72 11.47
N HIS A 103 3.35 -12.88 12.30
CA HIS A 103 4.70 -12.33 12.08
C HIS A 103 4.87 -11.72 10.67
N ALA A 104 3.79 -11.15 10.13
CA ALA A 104 3.76 -10.63 8.77
C ALA A 104 4.17 -9.15 8.75
N PRO A 105 5.10 -8.74 7.87
CA PRO A 105 5.48 -7.34 7.74
C PRO A 105 4.32 -6.53 7.13
N VAL A 106 4.13 -5.31 7.64
CA VAL A 106 3.19 -4.33 7.08
C VAL A 106 3.93 -3.16 6.47
N LEU A 107 3.61 -2.85 5.21
CA LEU A 107 4.11 -1.70 4.48
C LEU A 107 3.02 -0.63 4.49
N VAL A 108 3.33 0.56 4.97
CA VAL A 108 2.34 1.64 5.13
C VAL A 108 2.70 2.80 4.20
N HIS A 109 1.74 3.27 3.41
CA HIS A 109 1.85 4.62 2.82
C HIS A 109 1.50 5.62 3.92
N ALA A 110 2.52 6.20 4.53
CA ALA A 110 2.42 6.96 5.75
C ALA A 110 2.23 8.46 5.46
N GLU A 111 0.99 8.84 5.14
CA GLU A 111 0.54 10.22 5.18
C GLU A 111 -0.84 10.27 5.85
N LEU A 112 -1.08 11.31 6.65
CA LEU A 112 -2.38 11.55 7.28
C LEU A 112 -3.22 12.56 6.47
N PRO A 113 -4.51 12.26 6.21
CA PRO A 113 -5.36 13.11 5.39
C PRO A 113 -5.62 14.49 6.02
N GLU A 114 -5.62 14.61 7.34
CA GLU A 114 -5.97 15.87 8.03
C GLU A 114 -5.04 17.02 7.66
N SER A 115 -3.72 16.77 7.64
CA SER A 115 -2.70 17.76 7.26
C SER A 115 -2.78 18.12 5.78
N ILE A 116 -3.06 17.14 4.91
CA ILE A 116 -3.24 17.35 3.46
C ILE A 116 -4.50 18.15 3.18
N ASP A 117 -5.61 17.83 3.86
CA ASP A 117 -6.89 18.51 3.71
C ASP A 117 -6.80 19.97 4.17
N ALA A 118 -6.06 20.24 5.25
CA ALA A 118 -5.80 21.59 5.72
C ALA A 118 -4.99 22.40 4.68
N ALA A 119 -3.85 21.85 4.22
CA ALA A 119 -3.01 22.52 3.22
C ALA A 119 -3.75 22.74 1.89
N THR A 120 -4.52 21.76 1.44
CA THR A 120 -5.30 21.86 0.19
C THR A 120 -6.39 22.93 0.28
N LYS A 121 -6.98 23.16 1.46
CA LYS A 121 -7.94 24.27 1.66
C LYS A 121 -7.28 25.63 1.51
N GLU A 122 -6.06 25.80 2.02
CA GLU A 122 -5.29 27.06 1.92
C GLU A 122 -4.82 27.35 0.49
N LEU A 123 -4.65 26.32 -0.33
CA LEU A 123 -4.22 26.43 -1.73
C LEU A 123 -5.38 26.65 -2.71
N ARG A 124 -6.62 26.79 -2.24
CA ARG A 124 -7.77 27.07 -3.11
C ARG A 124 -7.54 28.36 -3.91
N GLY A 125 -7.75 28.27 -5.23
CA GLY A 125 -7.53 29.38 -6.17
C GLY A 125 -6.09 29.52 -6.67
N ARG A 126 -5.15 28.70 -6.19
CA ARG A 126 -3.83 28.54 -6.81
C ARG A 126 -3.93 27.68 -8.06
N ASP A 127 -2.97 27.83 -8.98
CA ASP A 127 -2.84 26.96 -10.15
C ASP A 127 -2.49 25.54 -9.72
N ALA A 128 -3.43 24.61 -9.92
CA ALA A 128 -3.27 23.20 -9.57
C ALA A 128 -2.30 22.45 -10.49
N SER A 129 -1.97 22.99 -11.67
CA SER A 129 -1.00 22.39 -12.59
C SER A 129 0.45 22.72 -12.24
N ALA A 130 0.66 23.76 -11.42
CA ALA A 130 1.99 24.14 -10.96
C ALA A 130 2.54 23.11 -9.97
N TYR A 131 3.74 22.59 -10.25
CA TYR A 131 4.42 21.61 -9.39
C TYR A 131 4.56 22.09 -7.93
N SER A 132 4.83 23.38 -7.72
CA SER A 132 4.91 23.98 -6.39
C SER A 132 3.60 23.89 -5.60
N THR A 133 2.45 23.96 -6.29
CA THR A 133 1.14 23.83 -5.65
C THR A 133 0.92 22.38 -5.19
N TYR A 134 1.35 21.40 -5.98
CA TYR A 134 1.32 19.99 -5.58
C TYR A 134 2.23 19.73 -4.37
N LEU A 135 3.46 20.26 -4.35
CA LEU A 135 4.34 20.11 -3.20
C LEU A 135 3.74 20.76 -1.94
N ALA A 136 3.14 21.95 -2.08
CA ALA A 136 2.53 22.63 -0.95
C ALA A 136 1.29 21.91 -0.40
N SER A 137 0.56 21.12 -1.22
CA SER A 137 -0.63 20.38 -0.76
C SER A 137 -0.30 19.16 0.10
N ARG A 138 0.97 18.75 0.12
CA ARG A 138 1.50 17.62 0.91
C ARG A 138 2.60 18.10 1.86
N PRO A 139 2.24 18.87 2.91
CA PRO A 139 3.22 19.39 3.84
C PRO A 139 3.94 18.24 4.57
N PRO A 140 5.23 18.40 4.94
CA PRO A 140 6.00 17.36 5.64
C PRO A 140 5.32 16.84 6.92
N THR A 141 4.48 17.66 7.57
CA THR A 141 3.72 17.26 8.76
C THR A 141 2.78 16.07 8.51
N ALA A 142 2.22 15.95 7.30
CA ALA A 142 1.35 14.83 6.95
C ALA A 142 2.08 13.49 7.01
N GLU A 143 3.33 13.46 6.54
CA GLU A 143 4.19 12.27 6.56
C GLU A 143 4.75 12.01 7.96
N VAL A 144 5.34 13.03 8.60
CA VAL A 144 5.98 12.89 9.92
C VAL A 144 5.01 12.36 10.97
N GLN A 145 3.78 12.88 11.02
CA GLN A 145 2.77 12.41 11.97
C GLN A 145 2.33 10.97 11.69
N ALA A 146 2.20 10.59 10.42
CA ALA A 146 1.85 9.24 10.02
C ALA A 146 2.95 8.23 10.37
N VAL A 147 4.21 8.56 10.09
CA VAL A 147 5.36 7.72 10.44
C VAL A 147 5.45 7.54 11.95
N GLN A 148 5.27 8.61 12.74
CA GLN A 148 5.27 8.53 14.20
C GLN A 148 4.17 7.57 14.71
N LEU A 149 2.95 7.69 14.18
CA LEU A 149 1.85 6.78 14.48
C LEU A 149 2.21 5.31 14.18
N VAL A 150 2.80 5.04 13.00
CA VAL A 150 3.16 3.68 12.59
C VAL A 150 4.26 3.11 13.49
N VAL A 151 5.27 3.89 13.83
CA VAL A 151 6.34 3.50 14.77
C VAL A 151 5.78 3.18 16.15
N ASP A 152 4.86 4.00 16.66
CA ASP A 152 4.24 3.78 17.97
C ASP A 152 3.38 2.51 18.00
N LEU A 153 2.71 2.19 16.89
CA LEU A 153 1.98 0.93 16.74
C LEU A 153 2.93 -0.27 16.68
N ALA A 154 4.00 -0.19 15.88
CA ALA A 154 4.98 -1.26 15.73
C ALA A 154 5.81 -1.55 16.99
N ARG A 155 5.93 -0.58 17.91
CA ARG A 155 6.55 -0.79 19.22
C ARG A 155 5.63 -1.43 20.25
N ARG A 156 4.31 -1.29 20.05
CA ARG A 156 3.30 -1.71 21.02
C ARG A 156 2.86 -3.17 20.81
N PHE A 157 2.86 -3.62 19.57
CA PHE A 157 2.46 -4.96 19.14
C PHE A 157 3.68 -5.67 18.57
#